data_AF-A0A174SKW7-F1
#
_entry.id   AF-A0A174SKW7-F1
#
_cell.length_a   1.000
_cell.length_b   1.000
_cell.length_c   1.000
_cell.angle_alpha   90.00
_cell.angle_beta   90.00
_cell.angle_gamma   90.00
#
_symmetry.space_group_name_H-M   'P 1'
#
loop_
_entity.id
_entity.type
_entity.pdbx_description
1 polymer ?
#
loop_
_entity_poly.entity_id
_entity_poly.type
_entity_poly.pdbx_seq_one_letter_code
_entity_poly.pdbx_strand_id
1 'polypeptide(L)'
;MKKLKFIVTGAAAGLLNGLFGAGGGMVVVPMLQRDGLSAQRAHATSIAVILPLSIASSLLYLTRGYIDLAAAARFIPFGLFGAWLGTLLLPRIKTVWLHRIFGAIVLYSAVRLLLQ
;
A
#
# COMPACT_ATOMS: atom_id res chain seq x y z
N MET A 1 21.13 -5.10 -15.17
CA MET A 1 20.15 -3.99 -15.06
C MET A 1 18.91 -4.30 -14.21
N LYS A 2 18.37 -5.54 -14.18
CA LYS A 2 17.19 -5.88 -13.36
C LYS A 2 17.39 -5.67 -11.85
N LYS A 3 18.55 -6.06 -11.29
CA LYS A 3 18.86 -5.89 -9.85
C LYS A 3 18.82 -4.43 -9.37
N LEU A 4 19.35 -3.49 -10.17
CA LEU A 4 19.38 -2.07 -9.80
C LEU A 4 17.97 -1.46 -9.75
N LYS A 5 17.07 -1.88 -10.65
CA LYS A 5 15.67 -1.43 -10.64
C LYS A 5 14.96 -1.82 -9.35
N PHE A 6 15.12 -3.06 -8.89
CA PHE A 6 14.53 -3.54 -7.63
C PHE A 6 15.07 -2.81 -6.40
N ILE A 7 16.36 -2.49 -6.37
CA ILE A 7 16.96 -1.76 -5.25
C ILE A 7 16.41 -0.33 -5.18
N VAL A 8 16.38 0.37 -6.32
CA VAL A 8 15.86 1.75 -6.39
C VAL A 8 14.37 1.80 -6.05
N THR A 9 13.58 0.86 -6.55
CA THR A 9 12.13 0.85 -6.28
C THR A 9 11.79 0.35 -4.90
N GLY A 10 12.55 -0.59 -4.34
CA GLY A 10 12.44 -0.99 -2.94
C GLY A 10 12.78 0.18 -1.99
N ALA A 11 13.85 0.92 -2.28
CA ALA A 11 14.22 2.11 -1.51
C ALA A 11 13.16 3.21 -1.63
N ALA A 12 12.67 3.49 -2.84
CA ALA A 12 11.59 4.46 -3.05
C ALA A 12 10.29 4.01 -2.34
N ALA A 13 9.93 2.73 -2.44
CA ALA A 13 8.75 2.19 -1.75
C ALA A 13 8.88 2.31 -0.23
N GLY A 14 10.06 2.02 0.33
CA GLY A 14 10.33 2.18 1.76
C GLY A 14 10.29 3.64 2.22
N LEU A 15 10.90 4.55 1.45
CA LEU A 15 10.84 6.00 1.72
C LEU A 15 9.42 6.52 1.70
N LEU A 16 8.63 6.19 0.66
CA LEU A 16 7.25 6.62 0.55
C LEU A 16 6.36 5.98 1.62
N ASN A 17 6.62 4.72 1.98
CA ASN A 17 5.91 4.05 3.07
C ASN A 17 6.16 4.75 4.41
N GLY A 18 7.42 5.11 4.69
CA GLY A 18 7.79 5.89 5.87
C GLY A 18 7.17 7.28 5.86
N LEU A 19 7.34 8.05 4.77
CA LEU A 19 6.91 9.45 4.72
C LEU A 19 5.40 9.64 4.71
N PHE A 20 4.68 8.84 3.93
CA PHE A 20 3.24 9.05 3.69
C PHE A 20 2.36 8.07 4.46
N GLY A 21 2.93 7.00 5.03
CA GLY A 21 2.15 5.92 5.68
C GLY A 21 1.19 5.18 4.73
N ALA A 22 1.19 5.52 3.44
CA ALA A 22 0.17 5.12 2.48
C ALA A 22 0.31 3.67 1.98
N GLY A 23 1.29 2.92 2.49
CA GLY A 23 1.67 1.63 1.93
C GLY A 23 2.35 1.82 0.58
N GLY A 24 3.60 1.41 0.42
CA GLY A 24 4.38 1.53 -0.83
C GLY A 24 3.76 0.91 -2.10
N GLY A 25 2.52 0.40 -2.04
CA GLY A 25 1.77 -0.21 -3.13
C GLY A 25 1.55 0.70 -4.34
N MET A 26 1.45 2.02 -4.16
CA MET A 26 1.38 2.97 -5.29
C MET A 26 2.58 2.86 -6.23
N VAL A 27 3.75 2.48 -5.72
CA VAL A 27 4.97 2.29 -6.51
C VAL A 27 5.20 0.81 -6.85
N VAL A 28 4.95 -0.09 -5.90
CA VAL A 28 5.24 -1.53 -6.05
C VAL A 28 4.28 -2.22 -7.04
N VAL A 29 2.98 -1.87 -7.04
CA VAL A 29 1.99 -2.48 -7.93
C VAL A 29 2.29 -2.24 -9.42
N PRO A 30 2.45 -1.00 -9.92
CA PRO A 30 2.73 -0.76 -11.34
C PRO A 30 4.10 -1.31 -11.77
N MET A 31 5.06 -1.38 -10.85
CA MET A 31 6.36 -2.02 -11.08
C MET A 31 6.22 -3.53 -11.35
N LEU A 32 5.51 -4.24 -10.48
CA LEU A 32 5.28 -5.68 -10.64
C LEU A 32 4.46 -6.00 -11.89
N GLN A 33 3.50 -5.14 -12.26
CA GLN A 33 2.78 -5.29 -13.52
C GLN A 33 3.67 -5.07 -14.75
N ARG A 34 4.62 -4.12 -14.68
CA ARG A 34 5.62 -3.92 -15.75
C ARG A 34 6.55 -5.12 -15.91
N ASP A 35 6.77 -5.89 -14.85
CA ASP A 35 7.52 -7.15 -14.89
C ASP A 35 6.67 -8.35 -15.40
N GLY A 36 5.43 -8.10 -15.84
CA GLY A 36 4.57 -9.09 -16.49
C GLY A 36 3.65 -9.87 -15.55
N LEU A 37 3.57 -9.50 -14.27
CA LEU A 37 2.59 -10.10 -13.37
C LEU A 37 1.18 -9.60 -13.71
N SER A 38 0.20 -10.51 -13.66
CA SER A 38 -1.21 -10.12 -13.75
C SER A 38 -1.55 -9.14 -12.63
N ALA A 39 -2.45 -8.20 -12.89
CA ALA A 39 -2.77 -7.13 -11.93
C ALA A 39 -3.15 -7.65 -10.54
N GLN A 40 -3.87 -8.77 -10.50
CA GLN A 40 -4.28 -9.43 -9.27
C GLN A 40 -3.09 -10.00 -8.49
N ARG A 41 -2.13 -10.63 -9.18
CA ARG A 41 -0.88 -11.14 -8.57
C ARG A 41 0.03 -9.99 -8.13
N ALA A 42 0.20 -8.97 -8.97
CA ALA A 42 0.96 -7.78 -8.61
C ALA A 42 0.42 -7.11 -7.35
N HIS A 43 -0.92 -7.05 -7.20
CA HIS A 43 -1.54 -6.50 -6.00
C HIS A 43 -1.28 -7.37 -4.76
N ALA A 44 -1.51 -8.68 -4.85
CA ALA A 44 -1.25 -9.61 -3.75
C ALA A 44 0.23 -9.59 -3.31
N THR A 45 1.17 -9.60 -4.26
CA THR A 45 2.61 -9.50 -3.98
C THR A 45 2.98 -8.14 -3.38
N SER A 46 2.35 -7.05 -3.81
CA SER A 46 2.60 -5.73 -3.20
C SER A 46 2.23 -5.69 -1.72
N ILE A 47 1.13 -6.34 -1.31
CA ILE A 47 0.72 -6.41 0.10
C ILE A 47 1.78 -7.18 0.90
N ALA A 48 2.31 -8.27 0.35
CA ALA A 48 3.39 -9.03 0.99
C ALA A 48 4.68 -8.21 1.18
N VAL A 49 4.96 -7.25 0.28
CA VAL A 49 6.10 -6.32 0.41
C VAL A 49 5.79 -5.18 1.38
N ILE A 50 4.56 -4.67 1.38
CA ILE A 50 4.14 -3.57 2.27
C ILE A 50 4.12 -4.02 3.73
N LEU A 51 3.71 -5.26 4.02
CA LEU A 51 3.63 -5.77 5.39
C LEU A 51 4.93 -5.58 6.20
N PRO A 52 6.11 -6.11 5.78
CA PRO A 52 7.36 -5.91 6.52
C PRO A 52 7.80 -4.43 6.54
N LEU A 53 7.54 -3.66 5.49
CA LEU A 53 7.84 -2.22 5.46
C LEU A 53 7.02 -1.46 6.50
N SER A 54 5.72 -1.74 6.59
CA SER A 54 4.81 -1.14 7.56
C SER A 54 5.14 -1.56 8.98
N ILE A 55 5.56 -2.81 9.21
CA ILE A 55 6.05 -3.25 10.53
C ILE A 55 7.29 -2.44 10.93
N ALA A 56 8.27 -2.32 10.03
CA ALA A 56 9.48 -1.54 10.29
C ALA A 56 9.18 -0.06 10.57
N SER A 57 8.34 0.58 9.74
CA SER A 57 7.92 1.98 9.95
C SER A 57 7.14 2.15 11.26
N SER A 58 6.19 1.25 11.55
CA SER A 58 5.41 1.29 12.80
C SER A 58 6.30 1.17 14.03
N LEU A 59 7.27 0.25 14.03
CA LEU A 59 8.21 0.09 15.14
C LEU A 59 9.06 1.35 15.38
N LEU A 60 9.51 2.00 14.29
CA LEU A 60 10.23 3.28 14.37
C LEU A 60 9.35 4.42 14.90
N TYR A 61 8.06 4.45 14.56
CA TYR A 61 7.13 5.45 15.09
C TYR A 61 6.76 5.18 16.56
N LEU A 62 6.67 3.90 16.95
CA LEU A 62 6.39 3.48 18.32
C LEU A 62 7.52 3.90 19.26
N THR A 63 8.78 3.67 18.86
CA THR A 63 9.96 4.07 19.65
C THR A 63 10.09 5.59 19.80
N ARG A 64 9.50 6.36 18.89
CA ARG A 64 9.46 7.83 18.94
C ARG A 64 8.23 8.39 19.67
N GLY A 65 7.32 7.53 20.14
CA GLY A 65 6.11 7.95 20.87
C GLY A 65 5.04 8.64 20.03
N TYR A 66 5.10 8.53 18.69
CA TYR A 66 4.14 9.18 17.79
C TYR A 66 2.85 8.37 17.55
N ILE A 67 2.73 7.18 18.14
CA ILE A 67 1.59 6.28 17.93
C ILE A 67 0.60 6.39 19.09
N ASP A 68 -0.62 6.79 18.78
CA ASP A 68 -1.77 6.63 19.67
C ASP A 68 -2.31 5.20 19.56
N LEU A 69 -1.96 4.36 20.55
CA LEU A 69 -2.39 2.97 20.63
C LEU A 69 -3.90 2.82 20.83
N ALA A 70 -4.57 3.77 21.48
CA ALA A 70 -6.01 3.71 21.72
C ALA A 70 -6.79 3.97 20.43
N ALA A 71 -6.37 4.97 19.64
CA ALA A 71 -6.93 5.22 18.31
C ALA A 71 -6.67 4.04 17.37
N ALA A 72 -5.46 3.48 17.36
CA ALA A 72 -5.11 2.33 16.55
C ALA A 72 -5.96 1.09 16.90
N ALA A 73 -6.10 0.78 18.19
CA ALA A 73 -6.90 -0.36 18.66
C ALA A 73 -8.37 -0.30 18.22
N ARG A 74 -8.95 0.90 18.16
CA ARG A 74 -10.33 1.09 17.68
C ARG A 74 -10.45 0.90 16.17
N PHE A 75 -9.43 1.27 15.39
CA PHE A 75 -9.44 1.13 13.93
C PHE A 75 -9.11 -0.29 13.44
N ILE A 76 -8.24 -1.02 14.14
CA ILE A 76 -7.78 -2.36 13.76
C ILE A 76 -8.93 -3.33 13.41
N PRO A 77 -9.98 -3.53 14.23
CA PRO A 77 -11.02 -4.52 13.93
C PRO A 77 -11.78 -4.20 12.64
N PHE A 78 -12.10 -2.92 12.40
CA PHE A 78 -12.77 -2.50 11.16
C PHE A 78 -11.84 -2.59 9.95
N GLY A 79 -10.55 -2.27 10.13
CA GLY A 79 -9.53 -2.41 9.10
C GLY A 79 -9.32 -3.87 8.68
N LEU A 80 -9.27 -4.79 9.64
CA LEU A 80 -9.16 -6.23 9.39
C LEU A 80 -10.40 -6.75 8.65
N PHE A 81 -11.60 -6.33 9.06
CA PHE A 81 -12.83 -6.69 8.37
C PHE A 81 -12.85 -6.18 6.92
N GLY A 82 -12.45 -4.92 6.69
CA GLY A 82 -12.32 -4.36 5.35
C GLY A 82 -11.28 -5.09 4.49
N ALA A 83 -10.13 -5.45 5.05
CA ALA A 83 -9.10 -6.23 4.36
C ALA A 83 -9.59 -7.63 3.99
N TRP A 84 -10.30 -8.30 4.90
CA TRP A 84 -10.93 -9.59 4.63
C TRP A 84 -11.94 -9.51 3.49
N LEU A 85 -12.84 -8.52 3.52
CA LEU A 85 -13.81 -8.32 2.44
C LEU A 85 -13.13 -7.97 1.12
N GLY A 86 -12.11 -7.11 1.14
CA GLY A 86 -11.33 -6.73 -0.04
C GLY A 86 -10.62 -7.90 -0.70
N THR A 87 -10.00 -8.79 0.09
CA THR A 87 -9.34 -10.00 -0.44
C THR A 87 -10.33 -10.99 -1.06
N LEU A 88 -11.56 -11.07 -0.54
CA LEU A 88 -12.64 -11.89 -1.13
C LEU A 88 -13.19 -11.31 -2.45
N LEU A 89 -13.21 -9.98 -2.57
CA LEU A 89 -13.70 -9.29 -3.76
C LEU A 89 -12.65 -9.18 -4.87
N LEU A 90 -11.36 -9.18 -4.52
CA LEU A 90 -10.25 -9.01 -5.47
C LEU A 90 -10.28 -9.97 -6.68
N PRO A 91 -10.63 -11.27 -6.54
CA PRO A 91 -10.77 -12.18 -7.67
C PRO A 91 -12.02 -11.98 -8.52
N ARG A 92 -13.04 -11.32 -7.98
CA ARG A 92 -14.33 -11.10 -8.66
C ARG A 92 -14.36 -9.79 -9.44
N ILE A 93 -13.44 -8.87 -9.16
CA ILE A 93 -13.36 -7.56 -9.82
C ILE A 93 -12.48 -7.66 -11.07
N LYS A 94 -13.01 -7.22 -12.22
CA LYS A 94 -12.20 -7.12 -13.45
C LYS A 94 -11.04 -6.15 -13.24
N THR A 95 -9.87 -6.48 -13.77
CA THR A 95 -8.64 -5.66 -13.70
C THR A 95 -8.86 -4.19 -14.04
N VAL A 96 -9.72 -3.87 -15.01
CA VAL A 96 -10.03 -2.48 -15.41
C VAL A 96 -10.68 -1.69 -14.27
N TRP A 97 -11.64 -2.30 -13.56
CA TRP A 97 -12.33 -1.67 -12.44
C TRP A 97 -11.41 -1.51 -11.23
N LEU A 98 -10.54 -2.49 -10.96
CA LEU A 98 -9.53 -2.39 -9.90
C LEU A 98 -8.65 -1.15 -10.08
N HIS A 99 -8.13 -0.93 -11.31
CA HIS A 99 -7.32 0.25 -11.61
C HIS A 99 -8.11 1.55 -11.55
N ARG A 100 -9.35 1.57 -12.06
CA ARG A 100 -10.20 2.76 -12.01
C ARG A 100 -10.52 3.18 -10.58
N ILE A 101 -10.91 2.23 -9.72
CA ILE A 101 -11.22 2.50 -8.31
C ILE A 101 -9.95 2.96 -7.59
N PHE A 102 -8.84 2.25 -7.75
CA PHE A 102 -7.57 2.63 -7.12
C PHE A 102 -7.10 4.01 -7.58
N GLY A 103 -7.14 4.28 -8.89
CA GLY A 103 -6.79 5.58 -9.46
C GLY A 103 -7.70 6.70 -8.97
N ALA A 104 -9.01 6.46 -8.87
CA ALA A 104 -9.95 7.45 -8.34
C ALA A 104 -9.67 7.78 -6.86
N ILE A 105 -9.36 6.78 -6.03
CA ILE A 105 -9.00 6.98 -4.62
C ILE A 105 -7.70 7.79 -4.49
N VAL A 106 -6.69 7.48 -5.32
CA VAL A 106 -5.42 8.22 -5.35
C VAL A 106 -5.66 9.66 -5.79
N LEU A 107 -6.46 9.89 -6.84
CA LEU A 107 -6.76 11.22 -7.34
C LEU A 107 -7.53 12.04 -6.30
N TYR A 108 -8.52 11.44 -5.64
CA TYR A 108 -9.25 12.05 -4.53
C TYR A 108 -8.31 12.44 -3.38
N SER A 109 -7.40 11.54 -3.00
CA SER A 109 -6.42 11.79 -1.95
C SER A 109 -5.47 12.94 -2.33
N ALA A 110 -5.02 12.97 -3.60
CA ALA A 110 -4.17 14.04 -4.11
C ALA A 110 -4.88 15.41 -4.08
N VAL A 111 -6.13 15.47 -4.56
CA VAL A 111 -6.93 16.71 -4.52
C VAL A 111 -7.15 17.16 -3.08
N ARG A 112 -7.53 16.24 -2.19
CA ARG A 112 -7.74 16.55 -0.77
C ARG A 112 -6.48 17.08 -0.10
N LEU A 113 -5.32 16.49 -0.37
CA LEU A 113 -4.04 16.95 0.17
C LEU A 113 -3.60 18.31 -0.39
N LEU A 114 -3.95 18.63 -1.63
CA LEU A 114 -3.65 19.94 -2.25
C LEU A 114 -4.57 21.07 -1.75
N LEU A 115 -5.79 20.73 -1.34
CA LEU A 115 -6.79 21.68 -0.85
C LEU A 115 -6.73 21.89 0.67
N GLN A 116 -5.92 21.12 1.39
CA GLN A 116 -5.65 21.28 2.82
C GLN A 116 -4.52 22.28 3.04
#